data_AF-A0A2E2T4Z3-F1
#
_entry.id   AF-A0A2E2T4Z3-F1
#
_cell.length_a   1.000
_cell.length_b   1.000
_cell.length_c   1.000
_cell.angle_alpha   90.00
_cell.angle_beta   90.00
_cell.angle_gamma   90.00
#
_symmetry.space_group_name_H-M   'P 1'
#
loop_
_entity.id
_entity.type
_entity.pdbx_description
1 polymer ?
#
loop_
_entity_poly.entity_id
_entity_poly.type
_entity_poly.pdbx_seq_one_letter_code
_entity_poly.pdbx_strand_id
1 'polypeptide(L)' 'MASANPLDVQEGGGHYKDYKIQPVEFAMANNLDLCQANIVKYTVRFRDKGGLEDLKKARHYLELLANFEYNESV' A
#
# COMPACT_ATOMS: atom_id res chain seq x y z
N MET A 1 -15.75 -14.61 -23.03
CA MET A 1 -15.79 -14.13 -21.63
C MET A 1 -14.78 -13.01 -21.53
N ALA A 2 -15.20 -11.79 -21.21
CA ALA A 2 -14.24 -10.73 -20.90
C ALA A 2 -13.46 -11.16 -19.65
N SER A 3 -12.13 -11.07 -19.69
CA SER A 3 -11.30 -11.31 -18.50
C SER A 3 -11.74 -10.36 -17.40
N ALA A 4 -12.04 -10.88 -16.20
CA ALA A 4 -12.31 -10.03 -15.04
C ALA A 4 -11.12 -9.09 -14.83
N ASN A 5 -11.39 -7.80 -14.63
CA ASN A 5 -10.33 -6.85 -14.30
C ASN A 5 -9.70 -7.29 -12.96
N PRO A 6 -8.37 -7.44 -12.85
CA PRO A 6 -7.72 -7.80 -11.58
C PRO A 6 -8.00 -6.81 -10.46
N LEU A 7 -8.49 -5.60 -10.76
CA LEU A 7 -8.94 -4.65 -9.75
C LEU A 7 -10.31 -5.04 -9.15
N ASP A 8 -11.15 -5.77 -9.87
CA ASP A 8 -12.47 -6.18 -9.37
C ASP A 8 -12.42 -7.49 -8.55
N VAL A 9 -11.28 -8.18 -8.58
CA VAL A 9 -11.08 -9.50 -7.94
C VAL A 9 -9.91 -9.42 -6.96
N GLN A 10 -10.09 -9.93 -5.74
CA GLN A 10 -9.02 -10.04 -4.77
C GLN A 10 -8.77 -11.50 -4.41
N GLU A 11 -7.55 -11.97 -4.65
CA GLU A 11 -7.09 -13.28 -4.18
C GLU A 11 -6.82 -13.21 -2.66
N GLY A 12 -7.76 -13.76 -1.88
CA GLY A 12 -7.68 -13.86 -0.42
C GLY A 12 -8.02 -12.56 0.33
N GLY A 13 -9.01 -12.63 1.23
CA GLY A 13 -9.54 -11.47 1.97
C GLY A 13 -10.43 -10.57 1.11
N GLY A 14 -10.70 -9.34 1.57
CA GLY A 14 -11.54 -8.37 0.83
C GLY A 14 -11.33 -6.92 1.21
N HIS A 15 -10.08 -6.52 1.47
CA HIS A 15 -9.71 -5.21 2.03
C HIS A 15 -9.26 -4.18 0.99
N TYR A 16 -9.32 -4.49 -0.31
CA TYR A 16 -9.01 -3.53 -1.38
C TYR A 16 -10.20 -3.24 -2.30
N LYS A 17 -11.04 -4.24 -2.59
CA LYS A 17 -12.16 -4.13 -3.53
C LYS A 17 -13.21 -3.07 -3.18
N ASP A 18 -13.31 -2.68 -1.92
CA ASP A 18 -14.28 -1.69 -1.44
C ASP A 18 -13.71 -0.26 -1.46
N TYR A 19 -12.42 -0.08 -1.79
CA TYR A 19 -11.85 1.25 -1.94
C TYR A 19 -12.26 1.89 -3.25
N LYS A 20 -12.54 3.20 -3.19
CA LYS A 20 -12.81 4.03 -4.37
C LYS A 20 -11.62 4.06 -5.34
N ILE A 21 -10.41 3.99 -4.80
CA ILE A 21 -9.14 3.87 -5.52
C ILE A 21 -8.28 2.92 -4.70
N GLN A 22 -7.84 1.81 -5.29
CA GLN A 22 -6.97 0.87 -4.59
C GLN A 22 -5.55 1.42 -4.44
N PRO A 23 -4.78 1.00 -3.41
CA PRO A 23 -3.40 1.44 -3.24
C PRO A 23 -2.53 1.23 -4.48
N VAL A 24 -2.74 0.12 -5.22
CA VAL A 24 -2.02 -0.16 -6.46
C VAL A 24 -2.37 0.83 -7.57
N GLU A 25 -3.64 1.19 -7.72
CA GLU A 25 -4.10 2.17 -8.70
C GLU A 25 -3.51 3.55 -8.40
N PHE A 26 -3.57 3.98 -7.14
CA PHE A 26 -2.99 5.25 -6.70
C PHE A 26 -1.48 5.30 -6.94
N ALA A 27 -0.77 4.22 -6.60
CA ALA A 27 0.68 4.14 -6.79
C ALA A 27 1.08 4.21 -8.27
N MET A 28 0.42 3.45 -9.14
CA MET A 28 0.69 3.45 -10.58
C MET A 28 0.35 4.79 -11.23
N ALA A 29 -0.77 5.42 -10.86
CA ALA A 29 -1.19 6.70 -11.42
C ALA A 29 -0.24 7.86 -11.06
N ASN A 30 0.48 7.76 -9.93
CA ASN A 30 1.38 8.80 -9.43
C ASN A 30 2.86 8.43 -9.50
N ASN A 31 3.21 7.33 -10.18
CA ASN A 31 4.58 6.83 -10.32
C ASN A 31 5.31 6.67 -8.98
N LEU A 32 4.62 6.14 -7.97
CA LEU A 32 5.20 5.92 -6.65
C LEU A 32 6.21 4.77 -6.65
N ASP A 33 7.29 4.92 -5.91
CA ASP A 33 8.21 3.83 -5.62
C ASP A 33 7.61 2.80 -4.64
N LEU A 34 8.35 1.72 -4.37
CA LEU A 34 7.90 0.64 -3.49
C LEU A 34 7.65 1.11 -2.05
N CYS A 35 8.48 2.03 -1.52
CA CYS A 35 8.33 2.53 -0.17
C CYS A 35 7.07 3.38 -0.06
N GLN A 36 6.91 4.35 -0.97
CA GLN A 36 5.74 5.20 -1.07
C GLN A 36 4.44 4.39 -1.24
N ALA A 37 4.43 3.42 -2.16
CA ALA A 37 3.26 2.56 -2.38
C ALA A 37 2.90 1.72 -1.14
N ASN A 38 3.90 1.21 -0.40
CA ASN A 38 3.66 0.48 0.83
C ASN A 38 3.18 1.37 1.97
N ILE A 39 3.70 2.59 2.10
CA ILE A 39 3.20 3.57 3.07
C ILE A 39 1.71 3.82 2.82
N VAL A 40 1.30 4.12 1.58
CA VAL A 40 -0.11 4.31 1.23
C VAL A 40 -0.92 3.05 1.53
N LYS A 41 -0.46 1.87 1.06
CA LYS A 41 -1.15 0.59 1.27
C LYS A 41 -1.45 0.32 2.75
N TYR A 42 -0.45 0.42 3.61
CA TYR A 42 -0.63 0.08 5.02
C TYR A 42 -1.40 1.16 5.81
N THR A 43 -1.27 2.44 5.44
CA THR A 43 -1.98 3.54 6.11
C THR A 43 -3.47 3.56 5.81
N VAL A 44 -3.90 3.10 4.63
CA VAL A 44 -5.34 2.95 4.34
C VAL A 44 -5.91 1.62 4.83
N ARG A 45 -5.10 0.54 4.76
CA ARG A 45 -5.56 -0.83 5.04
C ARG A 45 -5.74 -1.18 6.52
N PHE A 46 -5.08 -0.46 7.44
CA PHE A 46 -4.97 -0.90 8.84
C PHE A 46 -6.30 -1.17 9.56
N ARG A 47 -7.39 -0.46 9.22
CA ARG A 47 -8.71 -0.68 9.85
C ARG A 47 -9.36 -1.97 9.37
N ASP A 48 -9.09 -2.35 8.13
CA ASP A 48 -9.71 -3.47 7.45
C ASP A 48 -8.85 -4.74 7.56
N LYS A 49 -7.53 -4.59 7.76
CA LYS A 49 -6.58 -5.68 7.96
C LYS A 49 -5.35 -5.22 8.75
N GLY A 50 -4.84 -6.10 9.61
CA GLY A 50 -3.53 -5.95 10.24
C GLY A 50 -3.44 -4.94 11.40
N GLY A 51 -4.36 -3.98 11.51
CA GLY A 51 -4.42 -3.06 12.65
C GLY A 51 -3.09 -2.35 12.90
N LEU A 52 -2.63 -2.37 14.15
CA LEU A 52 -1.38 -1.75 14.56
C LEU A 52 -0.15 -2.29 13.80
N GLU A 53 -0.16 -3.55 13.37
CA GLU A 53 0.98 -4.10 12.61
C GLU A 53 1.16 -3.44 11.25
N ASP A 54 0.06 -3.08 10.58
CA ASP A 54 0.15 -2.37 9.31
C ASP A 54 0.68 -0.95 9.53
N LEU A 55 0.26 -0.25 10.59
CA LEU A 55 0.84 1.04 10.94
C LEU A 55 2.35 0.95 11.25
N LYS A 56 2.79 -0.12 11.93
CA LYS A 56 4.22 -0.38 12.15
C LYS A 56 4.97 -0.64 10.84
N LYS A 57 4.38 -1.36 9.89
CA LYS A 57 4.96 -1.54 8.55
C LYS A 57 5.02 -0.24 7.77
N ALA A 58 3.99 0.61 7.85
CA ALA A 58 4.00 1.93 7.24
C ALA A 58 5.18 2.77 7.77
N ARG A 59 5.36 2.80 9.10
CA ARG A 59 6.50 3.47 9.73
C ARG A 59 7.83 2.92 9.24
N HIS A 60 7.98 1.59 9.18
CA HIS A 60 9.21 0.97 8.68
C HIS A 60 9.53 1.37 7.23
N TYR A 61 8.54 1.44 6.34
CA TYR A 61 8.78 1.89 4.97
C TYR A 61 9.09 3.39 4.88
N LEU A 62 8.58 4.20 5.80
CA LEU A 62 8.95 5.60 5.92
C LEU A 62 10.42 5.76 6.35
N GLU A 63 10.85 4.97 7.34
CA GLU A 63 12.26 4.88 7.78
C GLU A 63 13.18 4.44 6.62
N LEU A 64 12.80 3.42 5.86
CA LEU A 64 13.55 2.97 4.68
C LEU A 64 13.66 4.05 3.61
N LEU A 65 12.56 4.76 3.30
CA LEU A 65 12.56 5.83 2.30
C LEU A 65 13.50 6.96 2.70
N ALA A 66 13.45 7.40 3.96
CA ALA A 66 14.34 8.42 4.49
C ALA A 66 15.82 7.99 4.40
N ASN A 67 16.12 6.74 4.77
CA ASN A 67 17.46 6.18 4.63
C ASN A 67 17.94 6.13 3.17
N PHE A 68 17.08 5.74 2.20
CA PHE A 68 17.50 5.67 0.80
C PHE A 68 17.68 7.03 0.13
N GLU A 69 16.83 8.00 0.45
CA GLU A 69 16.86 9.35 -0.16
C GLU A 69 17.93 10.24 0.48
N TYR A 70 18.12 10.12 1.81
CA TYR A 70 18.92 11.06 2.58
C TYR A 70 20.08 10.42 3.37
N ASN A 71 20.28 9.11 3.26
CA ASN A 71 21.20 8.35 4.13
C ASN A 71 20.93 8.61 5.63
N GLU A 72 19.67 8.88 5.98
CA GLU A 72 19.25 9.06 7.36
C GLU A 72 19.22 7.71 8.07
N SER A 73 20.15 7.51 9.01
CA SER A 73 20.15 6.35 9.90
C SER A 73 19.16 6.56 11.05
N VAL A 74 18.25 5.60 11.23
CA VAL A 74 17.23 5.58 12.31
C VAL A 74 17.79 4.94 13.57
#